data_AF-A0A8S0GY59-F1
#
_entry.id   AF-A0A8S0GY59-F1
#
_cell.length_a   1.000
_cell.length_b   1.000
_cell.length_c   1.000
_cell.angle_alpha   90.00
_cell.angle_beta   90.00
_cell.angle_gamma   90.00
#
_symmetry.space_group_name_H-M   'P 1'
#
loop_
_entity.id
_entity.type
_entity.pdbx_description
1 polymer ?
#
loop_
_entity_poly.entity_id
_entity_poly.type
_entity_poly.pdbx_seq_one_letter_code
_entity_poly.pdbx_strand_id
1 'polypeptide(L)'
;MPGKVYMGNDYRHDHSFSLPNPLRAQKLGTADACLSCHQGQQAGERISRQFQLWTANSPPQPPRYDDSLWLIRGGHPGAAQALQEQLQRSDLPPIRRATLLAELANYPSAQALQLATQALGHAEPQVRESAVRATSALVPPAERGPLLVPLLQDPVKAVRITAARDLLGAARSGLGPAQGAWDKALGEYEAVQLSLVERAEANLNLAMLYQASGRGAEVEPYLRAALRRDSDFFPALVTLGQWLEANGRGQEAQQLLAQALQQHPESALLQHTRGLSLIRGGDTARAMAALKKAAELEPQNPQYAYVLAVALHDSGQQDAANRQLQALLQRQPTQRNARLSLIQYYLESGQEPKAQALMQQWKQLNPGTRRCNRQGGKEGSVTRAPLKPIKQD
;
A
#
# COMPACT_ATOMS: atom_id res chain seq x y z
N MET A 1 12.03 -33.32 16.14
CA MET A 1 11.67 -31.93 15.77
C MET A 1 10.26 -31.96 15.19
N PRO A 2 9.42 -30.95 15.44
CA PRO A 2 8.16 -30.83 14.72
C PRO A 2 8.46 -30.76 13.22
N GLY A 3 7.76 -31.55 12.42
CA GLY A 3 7.82 -31.46 10.96
C GLY A 3 6.50 -30.96 10.39
N LYS A 4 6.58 -30.30 9.23
CA LYS A 4 5.45 -29.76 8.49
C LYS A 4 5.46 -30.36 7.09
N VAL A 5 4.29 -30.79 6.62
CA VAL A 5 4.12 -31.21 5.23
C VAL A 5 4.17 -29.97 4.35
N TYR A 6 5.22 -29.86 3.54
CA TYR A 6 5.39 -28.86 2.51
C TYR A 6 4.82 -29.39 1.19
N MET A 7 4.14 -28.52 0.43
CA MET A 7 3.53 -28.84 -0.87
C MET A 7 2.62 -30.08 -0.87
N GLY A 8 2.04 -30.45 0.27
CA GLY A 8 1.08 -31.54 0.40
C GLY A 8 1.67 -32.96 0.44
N ASN A 9 2.96 -33.15 0.16
CA ASN A 9 3.58 -34.48 0.08
C ASN A 9 5.01 -34.57 0.67
N ASP A 10 5.65 -33.46 1.02
CA ASP A 10 7.04 -33.44 1.49
C ASP A 10 7.09 -33.13 2.99
N TYR A 11 7.18 -34.15 3.84
CA TYR A 11 7.31 -33.96 5.28
C TYR A 11 8.72 -33.48 5.63
N ARG A 12 8.86 -32.18 5.88
CA ARG A 12 10.13 -31.59 6.28
C ARG A 12 10.14 -31.29 7.76
N HIS A 13 11.23 -31.67 8.41
CA HIS A 13 11.52 -31.22 9.77
C HIS A 13 12.01 -29.77 9.69
N ASP A 14 11.61 -28.94 10.66
CA ASP A 14 12.17 -27.58 10.76
C ASP A 14 13.69 -27.67 10.93
N HIS A 15 14.46 -27.17 9.96
CA HIS A 15 15.92 -27.11 9.99
C HIS A 15 16.44 -25.77 10.53
N SER A 16 15.55 -24.88 10.99
CA SER A 16 15.95 -23.65 11.64
C SER A 16 16.34 -23.93 13.10
N PHE A 17 17.64 -23.88 13.38
CA PHE A 17 18.17 -23.88 14.75
C PHE A 17 18.15 -22.46 15.31
N SER A 18 16.97 -21.82 15.38
CA SER A 18 16.84 -20.57 16.12
C SER A 18 16.81 -20.85 17.62
N LEU A 19 17.50 -20.03 18.41
CA LEU A 19 17.39 -20.07 19.87
C LEU A 19 15.91 -19.93 20.27
N PRO A 20 15.32 -20.93 20.95
CA PRO A 20 13.92 -20.87 21.34
C PRO A 20 13.62 -19.63 22.18
N ASN A 21 12.48 -18.99 21.89
CA ASN A 21 12.00 -17.86 22.66
C ASN A 21 10.46 -17.93 22.75
N PRO A 22 9.94 -18.81 23.63
CA PRO A 22 8.51 -19.10 23.71
C PRO A 22 7.68 -17.86 24.12
N LEU A 23 8.23 -16.97 24.96
CA LEU A 23 7.57 -15.71 25.31
C LEU A 23 7.36 -14.81 24.09
N ARG A 24 8.41 -14.63 23.28
CA ARG A 24 8.35 -13.82 22.07
C ARG A 24 7.45 -14.47 21.03
N ALA A 25 7.53 -15.78 20.86
CA ALA A 25 6.70 -16.49 19.90
C ALA A 25 5.21 -16.41 20.24
N GLN A 26 4.83 -16.46 21.53
CA GLN A 26 3.47 -16.17 21.98
C GLN A 26 3.05 -14.74 21.66
N LYS A 27 3.92 -13.76 21.94
CA LYS A 27 3.63 -12.34 21.65
C LYS A 27 3.43 -12.07 20.16
N LEU A 28 4.28 -12.65 19.31
CA LEU A 28 4.29 -12.39 17.86
C LEU A 28 3.39 -13.34 17.06
N GLY A 29 2.87 -14.40 17.69
CA GLY A 29 2.12 -15.46 17.01
C GLY A 29 2.98 -16.29 16.05
N THR A 30 4.29 -16.40 16.30
CA THR A 30 5.22 -17.15 15.44
C THR A 30 5.42 -18.58 15.95
N ALA A 31 5.92 -19.45 15.08
CA ALA A 31 6.33 -20.79 15.49
C ALA A 31 7.52 -20.73 16.47
N ASP A 32 7.58 -21.70 17.38
CA ASP A 32 8.69 -21.91 18.31
C ASP A 32 8.80 -23.40 18.66
N ALA A 33 10.03 -23.89 18.75
CA ALA A 33 10.32 -25.31 18.98
C ALA A 33 9.80 -25.79 20.35
N CYS A 34 9.86 -24.95 21.38
CA CYS A 34 9.35 -25.31 22.70
C CYS A 34 7.82 -25.29 22.71
N LEU A 35 7.18 -24.26 22.15
CA LEU A 35 5.72 -24.17 22.10
C LEU A 35 5.07 -25.25 21.23
N SER A 36 5.75 -25.67 20.17
CA SER A 36 5.27 -26.72 19.27
C SER A 36 5.36 -28.12 19.87
N CYS A 37 6.33 -28.38 20.76
CA CYS A 37 6.41 -29.66 21.50
C CYS A 37 5.54 -29.65 22.78
N HIS A 38 5.42 -28.51 23.44
CA HIS A 38 4.70 -28.38 24.72
C HIS A 38 3.30 -27.78 24.53
N GLN A 39 2.48 -28.54 23.80
CA GLN A 39 1.09 -28.21 23.52
C GLN A 39 0.20 -28.50 24.75
N GLY A 40 -0.79 -27.65 25.02
CA GLY A 40 -1.74 -27.80 26.14
C GLY A 40 -1.97 -26.50 26.91
N GLN A 41 -3.15 -26.35 27.54
CA GLN A 41 -3.64 -25.08 28.13
C GLN A 41 -2.65 -24.36 29.07
N GLN A 42 -1.69 -25.08 29.67
CA GLN A 42 -0.73 -24.49 30.63
C GLN A 42 0.73 -24.89 30.39
N ALA A 43 1.02 -25.72 29.38
CA ALA A 43 2.37 -26.22 29.14
C ALA A 43 3.25 -25.13 28.48
N GLY A 44 2.71 -24.47 27.44
CA GLY A 44 3.38 -23.34 26.79
C GLY A 44 3.57 -22.14 27.73
N GLU A 45 2.58 -21.81 28.55
CA GLU A 45 2.68 -20.72 29.53
C GLU A 45 3.74 -20.99 30.61
N ARG A 46 3.80 -22.20 31.16
CA ARG A 46 4.83 -22.59 32.13
C ARG A 46 6.24 -22.44 31.56
N ILE A 47 6.44 -22.87 30.32
CA ILE A 47 7.75 -22.79 29.68
C ILE A 47 8.12 -21.34 29.37
N SER A 48 7.19 -20.54 28.85
CA SER A 48 7.41 -19.09 28.68
C SER A 48 7.81 -18.41 29.98
N ARG A 49 7.12 -18.73 31.09
CA ARG A 49 7.44 -18.21 32.42
C ARG A 49 8.81 -18.67 32.91
N GLN A 50 9.18 -19.92 32.66
CA GLN A 50 10.50 -20.43 33.02
C GLN A 50 11.63 -19.71 32.26
N PHE A 51 11.43 -19.46 30.96
CA PHE A 51 12.37 -18.65 30.19
C PHE A 51 12.51 -17.23 30.75
N GLN A 52 11.39 -16.59 31.15
CA GLN A 52 11.44 -15.27 31.81
C GLN A 52 12.30 -15.29 33.06
N LEU A 53 12.18 -16.32 33.90
CA LEU A 53 12.99 -16.46 35.13
C LEU A 53 14.47 -16.64 34.80
N TRP A 54 14.80 -17.44 33.79
CA TRP A 54 16.20 -17.62 33.36
C TRP A 54 16.80 -16.34 32.77
N THR A 55 16.00 -15.52 32.10
CA THR A 55 16.47 -14.28 31.48
C THR A 55 16.27 -13.03 32.35
N ALA A 56 15.74 -13.16 33.57
CA ALA A 56 15.33 -12.02 34.41
C ALA A 56 16.47 -11.04 34.72
N ASN A 57 17.71 -11.53 34.81
CA ASN A 57 18.90 -10.74 35.09
C ASN A 57 19.72 -10.39 33.84
N SER A 58 19.18 -10.66 32.64
CA SER A 58 19.86 -10.28 31.39
C SER A 58 19.80 -8.76 31.20
N PRO A 59 20.88 -8.13 30.71
CA PRO A 59 20.86 -6.70 30.42
C PRO A 59 19.78 -6.40 29.36
N PRO A 60 19.17 -5.19 29.39
CA PRO A 60 18.23 -4.77 28.37
C PRO A 60 18.87 -4.88 26.99
N GLN A 61 18.31 -5.73 26.13
CA GLN A 61 18.76 -5.85 24.76
C GLN A 61 18.09 -4.75 23.93
N PRO A 62 18.79 -4.18 22.91
CA PRO A 62 18.15 -3.27 21.99
C PRO A 62 16.94 -3.96 21.32
N PRO A 63 15.89 -3.19 20.95
CA PRO A 63 14.72 -3.76 20.30
C PRO A 63 15.12 -4.62 19.10
N ARG A 64 14.64 -5.87 19.08
CA ARG A 64 14.92 -6.77 17.96
C ARG A 64 14.17 -6.28 16.73
N TYR A 65 14.77 -6.50 15.57
CA TYR A 65 14.20 -6.10 14.28
C TYR A 65 12.75 -6.55 14.11
N ASP A 66 12.46 -7.80 14.45
CA ASP A 66 11.17 -8.43 14.25
C ASP A 66 10.10 -8.01 15.28
N ASP A 67 10.50 -7.77 16.54
CA ASP A 67 9.62 -7.15 17.54
C ASP A 67 9.20 -5.74 17.09
N SER A 68 10.16 -4.96 16.59
CA SER A 68 9.88 -3.65 16.01
C SER A 68 9.01 -3.78 14.77
N LEU A 69 9.29 -4.71 13.85
CA LEU A 69 8.50 -4.89 12.63
C LEU A 69 7.05 -5.30 12.93
N TRP A 70 6.81 -6.12 13.95
CA TRP A 70 5.46 -6.44 14.43
C TRP A 70 4.75 -5.20 14.98
N LEU A 71 5.42 -4.38 15.80
CA LEU A 71 4.88 -3.10 16.27
C LEU A 71 4.49 -2.19 15.10
N ILE A 72 5.37 -2.11 14.09
CA ILE A 72 5.25 -1.25 12.89
C ILE A 72 4.12 -1.73 11.98
N ARG A 73 4.00 -3.02 11.70
CA ARG A 73 2.94 -3.54 10.81
C ARG A 73 1.59 -3.64 11.51
N GLY A 74 1.59 -3.89 12.82
CA GLY A 74 0.39 -3.88 13.64
C GLY A 74 -0.14 -2.46 13.93
N GLY A 75 0.65 -1.41 13.66
CA GLY A 75 0.25 -0.04 13.98
C GLY A 75 -0.02 0.15 15.47
N HIS A 76 0.89 -0.37 16.32
CA HIS A 76 0.80 -0.25 17.78
C HIS A 76 1.38 1.09 18.27
N PRO A 77 1.01 1.57 19.48
CA PRO A 77 1.62 2.75 20.09
C PRO A 77 3.15 2.66 20.10
N GLY A 78 3.84 3.73 19.68
CA GLY A 78 5.30 3.74 19.53
C GLY A 78 5.83 3.14 18.22
N ALA A 79 4.98 2.68 17.29
CA ALA A 79 5.40 2.12 16.01
C ALA A 79 6.32 3.03 15.20
N ALA A 80 5.99 4.32 15.04
CA ALA A 80 6.83 5.26 14.31
C ALA A 80 8.21 5.44 14.97
N GLN A 81 8.26 5.47 16.31
CA GLN A 81 9.52 5.55 17.05
C GLN A 81 10.36 4.29 16.83
N ALA A 82 9.76 3.10 16.96
CA ALA A 82 10.44 1.84 16.71
C ALA A 82 10.99 1.74 15.27
N LEU A 83 10.23 2.24 14.27
CA LEU A 83 10.70 2.32 12.89
C LEU A 83 11.93 3.21 12.74
N GLN A 84 11.89 4.40 13.34
CA GLN A 84 13.00 5.37 13.30
C GLN A 84 14.24 4.81 14.00
N GLU A 85 14.09 4.24 15.19
CA GLU A 85 15.17 3.62 15.96
C GLU A 85 15.85 2.50 15.17
N GLN A 86 15.06 1.62 14.53
CA GLN A 86 15.65 0.58 13.68
C GLN A 86 16.41 1.18 12.50
N LEU A 87 15.84 2.16 11.78
CA LEU A 87 16.51 2.77 10.62
C LEU A 87 17.82 3.51 10.98
N GLN A 88 17.97 3.98 12.23
CA GLN A 88 19.19 4.63 12.71
C GLN A 88 20.34 3.66 13.02
N ARG A 89 20.05 2.37 13.16
CA ARG A 89 21.08 1.36 13.43
C ARG A 89 22.03 1.21 12.26
N SER A 90 23.33 1.07 12.54
CA SER A 90 24.36 0.81 11.53
C SER A 90 24.51 -0.67 11.16
N ASP A 91 24.03 -1.58 12.02
CA ASP A 91 24.21 -3.04 11.88
C ASP A 91 23.10 -3.75 11.10
N LEU A 92 22.13 -3.00 10.54
CA LEU A 92 21.03 -3.61 9.79
C LEU A 92 21.49 -4.12 8.42
N PRO A 93 21.23 -5.40 8.10
CA PRO A 93 21.38 -5.92 6.75
C PRO A 93 20.59 -5.08 5.74
N PRO A 94 21.13 -4.87 4.52
CA PRO A 94 20.53 -3.95 3.55
C PRO A 94 19.08 -4.29 3.18
N ILE A 95 18.70 -5.58 3.16
CA ILE A 95 17.33 -6.02 2.85
C ILE A 95 16.34 -5.64 3.96
N ARG A 96 16.78 -5.70 5.22
CA ARG A 96 15.98 -5.28 6.38
C ARG A 96 15.79 -3.77 6.40
N ARG A 97 16.83 -3.01 6.06
CA ARG A 97 16.75 -1.56 5.90
C ARG A 97 15.79 -1.17 4.80
N ALA A 98 15.91 -1.76 3.61
CA ALA A 98 14.98 -1.55 2.50
C ALA A 98 13.53 -1.88 2.92
N THR A 99 13.32 -2.98 3.63
CA THR A 99 11.99 -3.35 4.15
C THR A 99 11.42 -2.27 5.07
N LEU A 100 12.20 -1.73 5.99
CA LEU A 100 11.77 -0.66 6.90
C LEU A 100 11.50 0.66 6.16
N LEU A 101 12.30 0.98 5.13
CA LEU A 101 12.05 2.17 4.31
C LEU A 101 10.67 2.10 3.64
N ALA A 102 10.24 0.93 3.18
CA ALA A 102 8.92 0.74 2.59
C ALA A 102 7.77 1.01 3.60
N GLU A 103 8.02 0.87 4.90
CA GLU A 103 7.03 1.14 5.95
C GLU A 103 6.91 2.63 6.29
N LEU A 104 7.84 3.50 5.86
CA LEU A 104 7.84 4.94 6.21
C LEU A 104 6.58 5.67 5.77
N ALA A 105 5.98 5.28 4.65
CA ALA A 105 4.75 5.88 4.13
C ALA A 105 3.54 5.70 5.06
N ASN A 106 3.57 4.67 5.92
CA ASN A 106 2.54 4.43 6.93
C ASN A 106 2.64 5.42 8.12
N TYR A 107 3.80 6.08 8.28
CA TYR A 107 4.14 6.97 9.40
C TYR A 107 4.72 8.31 8.91
N PRO A 108 3.98 9.08 8.09
CA PRO A 108 4.50 10.29 7.46
C PRO A 108 4.86 11.36 8.50
N SER A 109 6.09 11.85 8.44
CA SER A 109 6.63 12.91 9.30
C SER A 109 7.87 13.54 8.65
N ALA A 110 8.29 14.72 9.13
CA ALA A 110 9.53 15.35 8.66
C ALA A 110 10.74 14.42 8.86
N GLN A 111 10.77 13.69 9.98
CA GLN A 111 11.82 12.69 10.27
C GLN A 111 11.77 11.50 9.30
N ALA A 112 10.57 11.02 8.95
CA ALA A 112 10.42 9.94 7.97
C ALA A 112 10.94 10.37 6.60
N LEU A 113 10.62 11.58 6.16
CA LEU A 113 11.13 12.13 4.91
C LEU A 113 12.65 12.27 4.95
N GLN A 114 13.23 12.78 6.04
CA GLN A 114 14.67 12.88 6.21
C GLN A 114 15.37 11.52 6.13
N LEU A 115 14.81 10.48 6.78
CA LEU A 115 15.36 9.13 6.73
C LEU A 115 15.29 8.55 5.31
N ALA A 116 14.18 8.77 4.60
CA ALA A 116 14.02 8.33 3.21
C ALA A 116 15.02 9.04 2.29
N THR A 117 15.15 10.37 2.38
CA THR A 117 16.06 11.14 1.50
C THR A 117 17.52 10.85 1.80
N GLN A 118 17.90 10.65 3.07
CA GLN A 118 19.26 10.22 3.43
C GLN A 118 19.61 8.87 2.80
N ALA A 119 18.64 7.95 2.75
CA ALA A 119 18.84 6.61 2.19
C ALA A 119 18.99 6.61 0.65
N LEU A 120 18.67 7.71 -0.06
CA LEU A 120 18.92 7.84 -1.51
C LEU A 120 20.42 7.80 -1.83
N GLY A 121 21.30 8.17 -0.90
CA GLY A 121 22.76 8.11 -1.06
C GLY A 121 23.41 6.84 -0.48
N HIS A 122 22.64 5.82 -0.10
CA HIS A 122 23.17 4.63 0.56
C HIS A 122 24.04 3.78 -0.39
N ALA A 123 25.09 3.13 0.13
CA ALA A 123 26.02 2.31 -0.67
C ALA A 123 25.31 1.16 -1.43
N GLU A 124 24.34 0.53 -0.76
CA GLU A 124 23.59 -0.61 -1.29
C GLU A 124 22.44 -0.21 -2.23
N PRO A 125 22.38 -0.74 -3.47
CA PRO A 125 21.39 -0.34 -4.47
C PRO A 125 19.93 -0.59 -4.07
N GLN A 126 19.64 -1.72 -3.42
CA GLN A 126 18.28 -2.04 -2.97
C GLN A 126 17.75 -1.07 -1.90
N VAL A 127 18.66 -0.48 -1.11
CA VAL A 127 18.30 0.55 -0.13
C VAL A 127 17.94 1.84 -0.87
N ARG A 128 18.73 2.25 -1.88
CA ARG A 128 18.43 3.41 -2.71
C ARG A 128 17.11 3.25 -3.47
N GLU A 129 16.88 2.07 -4.05
CA GLU A 129 15.62 1.78 -4.75
C GLU A 129 14.40 1.90 -3.82
N SER A 130 14.49 1.31 -2.62
CA SER A 130 13.42 1.43 -1.64
C SER A 130 13.27 2.87 -1.11
N ALA A 131 14.37 3.61 -1.00
CA ALA A 131 14.36 5.02 -0.62
C ALA A 131 13.63 5.88 -1.65
N VAL A 132 13.85 5.65 -2.96
CA VAL A 132 13.11 6.33 -4.03
C VAL A 132 11.61 6.16 -3.84
N ARG A 133 11.14 4.91 -3.64
CA ARG A 133 9.71 4.62 -3.45
C ARG A 133 9.16 5.27 -2.17
N ALA A 134 9.92 5.21 -1.08
CA ALA A 134 9.54 5.83 0.19
C ALA A 134 9.44 7.36 0.07
N THR A 135 10.42 8.01 -0.56
CA THR A 135 10.41 9.44 -0.84
C THR A 135 9.23 9.82 -1.73
N SER A 136 8.98 9.08 -2.81
CA SER A 136 7.85 9.33 -3.71
C SER A 136 6.49 9.20 -3.04
N ALA A 137 6.36 8.32 -2.05
CA ALA A 137 5.13 8.16 -1.26
C ALA A 137 4.93 9.32 -0.27
N LEU A 138 6.00 9.97 0.18
CA LEU A 138 5.97 11.09 1.13
C LEU A 138 5.92 12.46 0.47
N VAL A 139 6.32 12.56 -0.81
CA VAL A 139 6.49 13.83 -1.54
C VAL A 139 5.54 13.91 -2.75
N PRO A 140 4.76 15.00 -2.90
CA PRO A 140 3.90 15.21 -4.06
C PRO A 140 4.70 15.21 -5.38
N PRO A 141 4.12 14.76 -6.52
CA PRO A 141 4.85 14.63 -7.78
C PRO A 141 5.64 15.88 -8.21
N ALA A 142 5.08 17.09 -8.02
CA ALA A 142 5.72 18.33 -8.42
C ALA A 142 7.04 18.63 -7.67
N GLU A 143 7.22 18.08 -6.48
CA GLU A 143 8.36 18.34 -5.59
C GLU A 143 9.44 17.23 -5.65
N ARG A 144 9.21 16.17 -6.43
CA ARG A 144 10.14 15.01 -6.49
C ARG A 144 11.42 15.30 -7.28
N GLY A 145 11.38 16.23 -8.23
CA GLY A 145 12.49 16.56 -9.14
C GLY A 145 13.82 16.76 -8.41
N PRO A 146 13.94 17.74 -7.51
CA PRO A 146 15.19 18.02 -6.79
C PRO A 146 15.77 16.82 -6.01
N LEU A 147 14.92 15.88 -5.57
CA LEU A 147 15.33 14.73 -4.77
C LEU A 147 15.76 13.54 -5.63
N LEU A 148 15.07 13.30 -6.75
CA LEU A 148 15.22 12.05 -7.52
C LEU A 148 16.03 12.23 -8.81
N VAL A 149 16.16 13.44 -9.35
CA VAL A 149 16.97 13.71 -10.55
C VAL A 149 18.42 13.20 -10.44
N PRO A 150 19.13 13.33 -9.30
CA PRO A 150 20.49 12.79 -9.17
C PRO A 150 20.57 11.27 -9.39
N LEU A 151 19.49 10.53 -9.08
CA LEU A 151 19.43 9.08 -9.15
C LEU A 151 19.24 8.58 -10.60
N LEU A 152 18.94 9.47 -11.56
CA LEU A 152 18.90 9.14 -12.99
C LEU A 152 20.28 8.76 -13.55
N GLN A 153 21.36 9.09 -12.82
CA GLN A 153 22.74 8.74 -13.18
C GLN A 153 23.33 7.65 -12.27
N ASP A 154 22.51 7.01 -11.43
CA ASP A 154 22.96 5.93 -10.54
C ASP A 154 23.66 4.82 -11.35
N PRO A 155 24.77 4.22 -10.87
CA PRO A 155 25.44 3.14 -11.60
C PRO A 155 24.53 1.93 -11.85
N VAL A 156 23.54 1.70 -10.99
CA VAL A 156 22.64 0.55 -11.07
C VAL A 156 21.37 0.90 -11.85
N LYS A 157 21.14 0.15 -12.93
CA LYS A 157 19.98 0.31 -13.82
C LYS A 157 18.63 0.28 -13.08
N ALA A 158 18.47 -0.63 -12.11
CA ALA A 158 17.23 -0.74 -11.32
C ALA A 158 16.89 0.54 -10.55
N VAL A 159 17.90 1.25 -10.04
CA VAL A 159 17.72 2.53 -9.33
C VAL A 159 17.33 3.62 -10.32
N ARG A 160 18.00 3.72 -11.47
CA ARG A 160 17.66 4.69 -12.53
C ARG A 160 16.24 4.52 -13.04
N ILE A 161 15.82 3.28 -13.32
CA ILE A 161 14.47 2.94 -13.77
C ILE A 161 13.42 3.36 -12.72
N THR A 162 13.69 3.04 -11.45
CA THR A 162 12.77 3.38 -10.35
C THR A 162 12.63 4.89 -10.20
N ALA A 163 13.74 5.64 -10.26
CA ALA A 163 13.72 7.10 -10.23
C ALA A 163 12.98 7.70 -11.44
N ALA A 164 13.24 7.20 -12.65
CA ALA A 164 12.59 7.68 -13.87
C ALA A 164 11.07 7.49 -13.84
N ARG A 165 10.60 6.31 -13.42
CA ARG A 165 9.17 6.02 -13.28
C ARG A 165 8.50 6.92 -12.25
N ASP A 166 9.13 7.11 -11.10
CA ASP A 166 8.55 7.92 -10.02
C ASP A 166 8.57 9.44 -10.32
N LEU A 167 9.40 9.85 -11.30
CA LEU A 167 9.44 11.20 -11.89
C LEU A 167 8.44 11.42 -13.03
N LEU A 168 7.70 10.42 -13.51
CA LEU A 168 6.73 10.56 -14.62
C LEU A 168 5.76 11.73 -14.43
N GLY A 169 5.26 11.94 -13.21
CA GLY A 169 4.37 13.06 -12.89
C GLY A 169 5.08 14.42 -12.91
N ALA A 170 6.33 14.48 -12.41
CA ALA A 170 7.14 15.70 -12.40
C ALA A 170 7.57 16.10 -13.82
N ALA A 171 7.87 15.11 -14.67
CA ALA A 171 8.33 15.31 -16.04
C ALA A 171 7.30 16.03 -16.92
N ARG A 172 5.99 15.92 -16.60
CA ARG A 172 4.94 16.68 -17.29
C ARG A 172 5.11 18.19 -17.14
N SER A 173 5.68 18.64 -16.04
CA SER A 173 5.98 20.05 -15.77
C SER A 173 7.36 20.47 -16.31
N GLY A 174 8.11 19.54 -16.92
CA GLY A 174 9.48 19.71 -17.40
C GLY A 174 10.53 19.50 -16.30
N LEU A 175 11.57 18.71 -16.60
CA LEU A 175 12.72 18.51 -15.69
C LEU A 175 13.91 19.42 -16.01
N GLY A 176 13.73 20.41 -16.89
CA GLY A 176 14.77 21.35 -17.30
C GLY A 176 16.00 20.60 -17.87
N PRO A 177 17.23 20.90 -17.42
CA PRO A 177 18.44 20.24 -17.91
C PRO A 177 18.47 18.71 -17.72
N ALA A 178 17.68 18.17 -16.78
CA ALA A 178 17.63 16.75 -16.50
C ALA A 178 16.73 15.97 -17.47
N GLN A 179 16.04 16.63 -18.41
CA GLN A 179 15.13 15.99 -19.36
C GLN A 179 15.82 14.86 -20.15
N GLY A 180 16.99 15.11 -20.73
CA GLY A 180 17.70 14.08 -21.51
C GLY A 180 18.17 12.88 -20.67
N ALA A 181 18.56 13.12 -19.41
CA ALA A 181 18.90 12.03 -18.48
C ALA A 181 17.68 11.19 -18.10
N TRP A 182 16.53 11.85 -17.93
CA TRP A 182 15.25 11.19 -17.66
C TRP A 182 14.76 10.40 -18.88
N ASP A 183 14.80 10.97 -20.08
CA ASP A 183 14.42 10.29 -21.33
C ASP A 183 15.25 9.01 -21.52
N LYS A 184 16.57 9.09 -21.26
CA LYS A 184 17.47 7.93 -21.30
C LYS A 184 17.05 6.85 -20.30
N ALA A 185 16.84 7.21 -19.03
CA ALA A 185 16.48 6.25 -17.98
C ALA A 185 15.07 5.67 -18.19
N LEU A 186 14.13 6.44 -18.74
CA LEU A 186 12.81 5.96 -19.12
C LEU A 186 12.88 5.01 -20.32
N GLY A 187 13.75 5.28 -21.29
CA GLY A 187 14.06 4.37 -22.38
C GLY A 187 14.65 3.04 -21.89
N GLU A 188 15.48 3.05 -20.83
CA GLU A 188 15.94 1.81 -20.18
C GLU A 188 14.76 1.01 -19.59
N TYR A 189 13.80 1.68 -18.96
CA TYR A 189 12.59 1.02 -18.44
C TYR A 189 11.75 0.42 -19.56
N GLU A 190 11.49 1.19 -20.61
CA GLU A 190 10.73 0.74 -21.79
C GLU A 190 11.39 -0.47 -22.44
N ALA A 191 12.70 -0.43 -22.67
CA ALA A 191 13.46 -1.55 -23.25
C ALA A 191 13.35 -2.82 -22.40
N VAL A 192 13.40 -2.70 -21.06
CA VAL A 192 13.21 -3.85 -20.15
C VAL A 192 11.81 -4.44 -20.29
N GLN A 193 10.77 -3.62 -20.39
CA GLN A 193 9.41 -4.14 -20.57
C GLN A 193 9.20 -4.75 -21.97
N LEU A 194 9.78 -4.15 -23.02
CA LEU A 194 9.72 -4.68 -24.38
C LEU A 194 10.38 -6.07 -24.48
N SER A 195 11.48 -6.30 -23.75
CA SER A 195 12.12 -7.62 -23.70
C SER A 195 11.32 -8.71 -22.96
N LEU A 196 10.21 -8.32 -22.31
CA LEU A 196 9.34 -9.19 -21.52
C LEU A 196 7.90 -9.19 -22.05
N VAL A 197 7.67 -8.71 -23.29
CA VAL A 197 6.33 -8.51 -23.89
C VAL A 197 5.52 -9.80 -24.07
N GLU A 198 6.13 -10.96 -23.85
CA GLU A 198 5.43 -12.24 -23.73
C GLU A 198 4.61 -12.34 -22.42
N ARG A 199 4.94 -11.54 -21.40
CA ARG A 199 4.25 -11.49 -20.10
C ARG A 199 3.12 -10.47 -20.09
N ALA A 200 1.99 -10.80 -19.48
CA ALA A 200 0.85 -9.90 -19.38
C ALA A 200 1.20 -8.63 -18.57
N GLU A 201 2.02 -8.77 -17.52
CA GLU A 201 2.48 -7.68 -16.66
C GLU A 201 3.33 -6.67 -17.42
N ALA A 202 4.20 -7.12 -18.32
CA ALA A 202 5.05 -6.22 -19.10
C ALA A 202 4.23 -5.37 -20.08
N ASN A 203 3.22 -5.98 -20.72
CA ASN A 203 2.28 -5.28 -21.58
C ASN A 203 1.47 -4.23 -20.79
N LEU A 204 0.99 -4.56 -19.59
CA LEU A 204 0.32 -3.60 -18.71
C LEU A 204 1.27 -2.45 -18.32
N ASN A 205 2.51 -2.76 -17.94
CA ASN A 205 3.51 -1.77 -17.57
C ASN A 205 3.83 -0.81 -18.73
N LEU A 206 3.91 -1.32 -19.97
CA LEU A 206 4.08 -0.52 -21.19
C LEU A 206 2.85 0.37 -21.42
N ALA A 207 1.64 -0.17 -21.34
CA ALA A 207 0.42 0.62 -21.49
C ALA A 207 0.34 1.76 -20.46
N MET A 208 0.66 1.48 -19.19
CA MET A 208 0.71 2.50 -18.13
C MET A 208 1.79 3.55 -18.39
N LEU A 209 2.96 3.13 -18.88
CA LEU A 209 4.04 4.04 -19.30
C LEU A 209 3.57 4.97 -20.42
N TYR A 210 2.97 4.40 -21.47
CA TYR A 210 2.49 5.14 -22.64
C TYR A 210 1.37 6.11 -22.27
N GLN A 211 0.44 5.69 -21.42
CA GLN A 211 -0.58 6.56 -20.88
C GLN A 211 0.03 7.72 -20.08
N ALA A 212 1.02 7.43 -19.23
CA ALA A 212 1.67 8.45 -18.41
C ALA A 212 2.47 9.45 -19.26
N SER A 213 3.12 8.99 -20.34
CA SER A 213 3.95 9.78 -21.26
C SER A 213 3.18 10.43 -22.42
N GLY A 214 1.84 10.34 -22.45
CA GLY A 214 1.02 10.95 -23.51
C GLY A 214 1.01 10.19 -24.85
N ARG A 215 1.56 8.97 -24.91
CA ARG A 215 1.57 8.11 -26.11
C ARG A 215 0.28 7.29 -26.20
N GLY A 216 -0.87 7.99 -26.26
CA GLY A 216 -2.21 7.39 -26.15
C GLY A 216 -2.51 6.29 -27.19
N ALA A 217 -1.96 6.39 -28.40
CA ALA A 217 -2.17 5.41 -29.47
C ALA A 217 -1.64 4.00 -29.13
N GLU A 218 -0.62 3.91 -28.28
CA GLU A 218 0.00 2.64 -27.90
C GLU A 218 -0.77 1.95 -26.75
N VAL A 219 -1.54 2.69 -25.95
CA VAL A 219 -2.11 2.19 -24.68
C VAL A 219 -3.01 0.97 -24.88
N GLU A 220 -4.05 1.10 -25.71
CA GLU A 220 -5.02 0.03 -25.92
C GLU A 220 -4.43 -1.22 -26.59
N PRO A 221 -3.58 -1.12 -27.65
CA PRO A 221 -2.90 -2.29 -28.22
C PRO A 221 -2.16 -3.14 -27.19
N TYR A 222 -1.41 -2.52 -26.27
CA TYR A 222 -0.69 -3.24 -25.22
C TYR A 222 -1.62 -3.80 -24.15
N LEU A 223 -2.68 -3.10 -23.74
CA LEU A 223 -3.66 -3.66 -22.80
C LEU A 223 -4.38 -4.88 -23.38
N ARG A 224 -4.77 -4.84 -24.66
CA ARG A 224 -5.35 -6.00 -25.34
C ARG A 224 -4.33 -7.12 -25.53
N ALA A 225 -3.06 -6.79 -25.75
CA ALA A 225 -1.99 -7.78 -25.80
C ALA A 225 -1.83 -8.49 -24.46
N ALA A 226 -1.88 -7.76 -23.33
CA ALA A 226 -1.85 -8.35 -22.00
C ALA A 226 -2.97 -9.39 -21.81
N LEU A 227 -4.21 -9.05 -22.21
CA LEU A 227 -5.36 -9.96 -22.13
C LEU A 227 -5.30 -11.15 -23.10
N ARG A 228 -4.58 -11.02 -24.22
CA ARG A 228 -4.29 -12.17 -25.10
C ARG A 228 -3.24 -13.10 -24.52
N ARG A 229 -2.32 -12.60 -23.69
CA ARG A 229 -1.30 -13.42 -23.00
C ARG A 229 -1.90 -14.15 -21.81
N ASP A 230 -2.76 -13.47 -21.07
CA ASP A 230 -3.48 -14.02 -19.93
C ASP A 230 -4.85 -13.35 -19.85
N SER A 231 -5.90 -14.12 -20.17
CA SER A 231 -7.29 -13.63 -20.15
C SER A 231 -7.79 -13.31 -18.74
N ASP A 232 -7.17 -13.90 -17.72
CA ASP A 232 -7.54 -13.76 -16.31
C ASP A 232 -6.62 -12.76 -15.58
N PHE A 233 -5.75 -12.06 -16.32
CA PHE A 233 -4.96 -10.95 -15.80
C PHE A 233 -5.81 -9.69 -15.61
N PHE A 234 -6.68 -9.74 -14.59
CA PHE A 234 -7.66 -8.69 -14.28
C PHE A 234 -7.08 -7.29 -14.13
N PRO A 235 -5.85 -7.05 -13.63
CA PRO A 235 -5.27 -5.71 -13.64
C PRO A 235 -5.29 -5.06 -15.03
N ALA A 236 -4.93 -5.78 -16.09
CA ALA A 236 -5.00 -5.25 -17.46
C ALA A 236 -6.43 -5.04 -17.94
N LEU A 237 -7.37 -5.90 -17.54
CA LEU A 237 -8.79 -5.76 -17.87
C LEU A 237 -9.37 -4.49 -17.25
N VAL A 238 -9.08 -4.26 -15.97
CA VAL A 238 -9.51 -3.06 -15.24
C VAL A 238 -8.92 -1.81 -15.88
N THR A 239 -7.62 -1.81 -16.20
CA THR A 239 -6.97 -0.68 -16.87
C THR A 239 -7.54 -0.44 -18.27
N LEU A 240 -7.85 -1.49 -19.04
CA LEU A 240 -8.51 -1.38 -20.34
C LEU A 240 -9.91 -0.78 -20.21
N GLY A 241 -10.71 -1.26 -19.26
CA GLY A 241 -12.03 -0.69 -18.99
C GLY A 241 -11.97 0.80 -18.65
N GLN A 242 -11.05 1.19 -17.76
CA GLN A 242 -10.84 2.60 -17.41
C GLN A 242 -10.36 3.45 -18.60
N TRP A 243 -9.47 2.91 -19.42
CA TRP A 243 -9.01 3.56 -20.64
C TRP A 243 -10.16 3.77 -21.63
N LEU A 244 -10.99 2.76 -21.85
CA LEU A 244 -12.16 2.83 -22.73
C LEU A 244 -13.18 3.87 -22.22
N GLU A 245 -13.51 3.85 -20.92
CA GLU A 245 -14.39 4.85 -20.30
C GLU A 245 -13.87 6.28 -20.51
N ALA A 246 -12.58 6.52 -20.28
CA ALA A 246 -11.95 7.83 -20.45
C ALA A 246 -11.98 8.34 -21.91
N ASN A 247 -12.09 7.42 -22.88
CA ASN A 247 -12.18 7.72 -24.32
C ASN A 247 -13.61 7.63 -24.87
N GLY A 248 -14.63 7.74 -24.00
CA GLY A 248 -16.04 7.75 -24.41
C GLY A 248 -16.62 6.40 -24.82
N ARG A 249 -15.85 5.31 -24.70
CA ARG A 249 -16.25 3.93 -25.05
C ARG A 249 -16.76 3.17 -23.82
N GLY A 250 -17.60 3.83 -23.02
CA GLY A 250 -18.11 3.26 -21.76
C GLY A 250 -18.95 1.99 -21.93
N GLN A 251 -19.71 1.86 -23.02
CA GLN A 251 -20.48 0.64 -23.30
C GLN A 251 -19.57 -0.58 -23.51
N GLU A 252 -18.46 -0.40 -24.23
CA GLU A 252 -17.50 -1.48 -24.45
C GLU A 252 -16.79 -1.88 -23.15
N ALA A 253 -16.42 -0.90 -22.32
CA ALA A 253 -15.87 -1.16 -20.99
C ALA A 253 -16.83 -1.99 -20.12
N GLN A 254 -18.12 -1.66 -20.15
CA GLN A 254 -19.16 -2.41 -19.43
C GLN A 254 -19.33 -3.83 -19.97
N GLN A 255 -19.29 -4.03 -21.29
CA GLN A 255 -19.35 -5.35 -21.91
C GLN A 255 -18.14 -6.22 -21.53
N LEU A 256 -16.93 -5.65 -21.60
CA LEU A 256 -15.69 -6.32 -21.20
C LEU A 256 -15.77 -6.78 -19.74
N LEU A 257 -16.20 -5.90 -18.85
CA LEU A 257 -16.34 -6.22 -17.42
C LEU A 257 -17.45 -7.25 -17.16
N ALA A 258 -18.57 -7.18 -17.88
CA ALA A 258 -19.67 -8.14 -17.75
C ALA A 258 -19.26 -9.54 -18.20
N GLN A 259 -18.51 -9.67 -19.30
CA GLN A 259 -17.97 -10.95 -19.77
C GLN A 259 -17.01 -11.56 -18.74
N ALA A 260 -16.11 -10.76 -18.19
CA ALA A 260 -15.19 -11.21 -17.15
C ALA A 260 -15.92 -11.67 -15.89
N LEU A 261 -16.96 -10.95 -15.46
CA LEU A 261 -17.78 -11.33 -14.30
C LEU A 261 -18.68 -12.55 -14.55
N GLN A 262 -19.01 -12.86 -15.81
CA GLN A 262 -19.72 -14.07 -16.15
C GLN A 262 -18.83 -15.31 -15.94
N GLN A 263 -17.54 -15.20 -16.26
CA GLN A 263 -16.56 -16.27 -16.06
C GLN A 263 -16.06 -16.33 -14.61
N HIS A 264 -15.87 -15.17 -13.98
CA HIS A 264 -15.27 -15.03 -12.65
C HIS A 264 -16.18 -14.22 -11.70
N PRO A 265 -17.37 -14.74 -11.35
CA PRO A 265 -18.36 -14.01 -10.54
C PRO A 265 -17.87 -13.69 -9.12
N GLU A 266 -16.90 -14.46 -8.61
CA GLU A 266 -16.32 -14.31 -7.27
C GLU A 266 -14.99 -13.53 -7.26
N SER A 267 -14.61 -12.90 -8.37
CA SER A 267 -13.44 -12.01 -8.38
C SER A 267 -13.75 -10.70 -7.66
N ALA A 268 -13.15 -10.50 -6.49
CA ALA A 268 -13.34 -9.30 -5.67
C ALA A 268 -12.93 -8.02 -6.44
N LEU A 269 -11.83 -8.08 -7.20
CA LEU A 269 -11.34 -6.98 -8.03
C LEU A 269 -12.33 -6.59 -9.13
N LEU A 270 -12.96 -7.57 -9.80
CA LEU A 270 -13.95 -7.28 -10.84
C LEU A 270 -15.24 -6.71 -10.24
N GLN A 271 -15.69 -7.25 -9.10
CA GLN A 271 -16.85 -6.70 -8.37
C GLN A 271 -16.59 -5.26 -7.89
N HIS A 272 -15.38 -4.98 -7.39
CA HIS A 272 -14.95 -3.65 -7.02
C HIS A 272 -14.96 -2.69 -8.21
N THR A 273 -14.38 -3.11 -9.33
CA THR A 273 -14.34 -2.32 -10.57
C THR A 273 -15.75 -2.03 -11.09
N ARG A 274 -16.66 -3.01 -11.02
CA ARG A 274 -18.07 -2.83 -11.38
C ARG A 274 -18.76 -1.81 -10.49
N GLY A 275 -18.54 -1.91 -9.17
CA GLY A 275 -19.04 -0.92 -8.22
C GLY A 275 -18.61 0.50 -8.58
N LEU A 276 -17.31 0.71 -8.85
CA LEU A 276 -16.77 2.01 -9.23
C LEU A 276 -17.32 2.52 -10.58
N SER A 277 -17.45 1.64 -11.58
CA SER A 277 -18.03 1.99 -12.89
C SER A 277 -19.50 2.40 -12.76
N LEU A 278 -20.29 1.69 -11.94
CA LEU A 278 -21.68 2.00 -11.67
C LEU A 278 -21.85 3.34 -10.92
N ILE A 279 -20.97 3.67 -9.97
CA ILE A 279 -20.95 5.00 -9.33
C ILE A 279 -20.73 6.09 -10.38
N ARG A 280 -19.75 5.92 -11.28
CA ARG A 280 -19.50 6.89 -12.37
C ARG A 280 -20.70 7.03 -13.31
N GLY A 281 -21.44 5.95 -13.53
CA GLY A 281 -22.68 5.93 -14.30
C GLY A 281 -23.93 6.43 -13.56
N GLY A 282 -23.82 6.81 -12.28
CA GLY A 282 -24.94 7.29 -11.46
C GLY A 282 -25.86 6.21 -10.87
N ASP A 283 -25.56 4.93 -11.08
CA ASP A 283 -26.34 3.79 -10.55
C ASP A 283 -25.82 3.35 -9.18
N THR A 284 -26.01 4.22 -8.18
CA THR A 284 -25.53 4.01 -6.81
C THR A 284 -26.11 2.74 -6.19
N ALA A 285 -27.36 2.38 -6.49
CA ALA A 285 -28.01 1.21 -5.93
C ALA A 285 -27.31 -0.09 -6.35
N ARG A 286 -27.03 -0.29 -7.65
CA ARG A 286 -26.31 -1.48 -8.12
C ARG A 286 -24.83 -1.42 -7.76
N ALA A 287 -24.24 -0.22 -7.68
CA ALA A 287 -22.86 -0.05 -7.22
C ALA A 287 -22.66 -0.57 -5.80
N MET A 288 -23.57 -0.23 -4.88
CA MET A 288 -23.51 -0.65 -3.49
C MET A 288 -23.48 -2.17 -3.33
N ALA A 289 -24.30 -2.90 -4.12
CA ALA A 289 -24.30 -4.36 -4.12
C ALA A 289 -22.94 -4.93 -4.56
N ALA A 290 -22.36 -4.40 -5.64
CA ALA A 290 -21.07 -4.85 -6.16
C ALA A 290 -19.91 -4.54 -5.20
N LEU A 291 -19.86 -3.34 -4.62
CA LEU A 291 -18.85 -2.96 -3.63
C LEU A 291 -18.95 -3.79 -2.35
N LYS A 292 -20.17 -4.08 -1.89
CA LYS A 292 -20.38 -4.97 -0.73
C LYS A 292 -19.85 -6.37 -1.02
N LYS A 293 -20.19 -6.94 -2.19
CA LYS A 293 -19.70 -8.26 -2.59
C LYS A 293 -18.16 -8.29 -2.68
N ALA A 294 -17.53 -7.24 -3.21
CA ALA A 294 -16.07 -7.14 -3.24
C ALA A 294 -15.43 -7.16 -1.83
N ALA A 295 -16.00 -6.40 -0.89
CA ALA A 295 -15.52 -6.36 0.49
C ALA A 295 -15.79 -7.67 1.27
N GLU A 296 -16.84 -8.41 0.91
CA GLU A 296 -17.14 -9.74 1.44
C GLU A 296 -16.19 -10.82 0.91
N LEU A 297 -15.85 -10.76 -0.39
CA LEU A 297 -14.93 -11.71 -1.04
C LEU A 297 -13.49 -11.54 -0.55
N GLU A 298 -13.03 -10.31 -0.31
CA GLU A 298 -11.71 -10.04 0.26
C GLU A 298 -11.78 -9.12 1.50
N PRO A 299 -12.14 -9.67 2.68
CA PRO A 299 -12.26 -8.87 3.91
C PRO A 299 -10.94 -8.26 4.40
N GLN A 300 -9.82 -8.82 3.95
CA GLN A 300 -8.46 -8.36 4.27
C GLN A 300 -7.97 -7.25 3.33
N ASN A 301 -8.69 -6.96 2.24
CA ASN A 301 -8.31 -5.88 1.34
C ASN A 301 -8.82 -4.53 1.89
N PRO A 302 -7.93 -3.66 2.39
CA PRO A 302 -8.38 -2.43 3.05
C PRO A 302 -9.02 -1.45 2.07
N GLN A 303 -8.63 -1.50 0.80
CA GLN A 303 -9.15 -0.59 -0.23
C GLN A 303 -10.64 -0.86 -0.48
N TYR A 304 -11.05 -2.11 -0.53
CA TYR A 304 -12.46 -2.47 -0.78
C TYR A 304 -13.34 -2.07 0.40
N ALA A 305 -12.87 -2.32 1.62
CA ALA A 305 -13.57 -1.88 2.82
C ALA A 305 -13.68 -0.35 2.91
N TYR A 306 -12.61 0.38 2.57
CA TYR A 306 -12.59 1.84 2.57
C TYR A 306 -13.54 2.44 1.53
N VAL A 307 -13.49 1.96 0.28
CA VAL A 307 -14.37 2.46 -0.80
C VAL A 307 -15.83 2.16 -0.49
N LEU A 308 -16.15 0.99 0.07
CA LEU A 308 -17.50 0.69 0.53
C LEU A 308 -17.95 1.69 1.62
N ALA A 309 -17.08 2.03 2.57
CA ALA A 309 -17.42 3.00 3.61
C ALA A 309 -17.68 4.40 3.06
N VAL A 310 -16.87 4.85 2.09
CA VAL A 310 -17.09 6.15 1.42
C VAL A 310 -18.43 6.13 0.66
N ALA A 311 -18.70 5.07 -0.11
CA ALA A 311 -19.97 4.95 -0.83
C ALA A 311 -21.19 4.88 0.11
N LEU A 312 -21.07 4.21 1.27
CA LEU A 312 -22.11 4.21 2.31
C LEU A 312 -22.37 5.62 2.85
N HIS A 313 -21.32 6.38 3.15
CA HIS A 313 -21.43 7.76 3.64
C HIS A 313 -22.08 8.67 2.59
N ASP A 314 -21.62 8.62 1.34
CA ASP A 314 -22.17 9.41 0.23
C ASP A 314 -23.64 9.07 -0.06
N SER A 315 -24.07 7.83 0.24
CA SER A 315 -25.47 7.39 0.13
C SER A 315 -26.35 7.76 1.35
N GLY A 316 -25.81 8.49 2.33
CA GLY A 316 -26.52 8.88 3.57
C GLY A 316 -26.54 7.81 4.66
N GLN A 317 -25.90 6.65 4.46
CA GLN A 317 -25.84 5.55 5.43
C GLN A 317 -24.66 5.73 6.41
N GLN A 318 -24.64 6.86 7.12
CA GLN A 318 -23.50 7.30 7.94
C GLN A 318 -23.11 6.29 9.04
N ASP A 319 -24.08 5.68 9.72
CA ASP A 319 -23.78 4.69 10.75
C ASP A 319 -23.12 3.43 10.19
N ALA A 320 -23.54 2.99 8.99
CA ALA A 320 -22.93 1.84 8.33
C ALA A 320 -21.51 2.16 7.87
N ALA A 321 -21.28 3.36 7.32
CA ALA A 321 -19.95 3.83 6.95
C ALA A 321 -19.00 3.85 8.16
N ASN A 322 -19.46 4.41 9.29
CA ASN A 322 -18.68 4.48 10.52
C ASN A 322 -18.31 3.08 11.04
N ARG A 323 -19.27 2.14 11.08
CA ARG A 323 -19.00 0.75 11.46
C ARG A 323 -17.98 0.08 10.54
N GLN A 324 -18.08 0.32 9.24
CA GLN A 324 -17.15 -0.25 8.25
C GLN A 324 -15.72 0.28 8.45
N LEU A 325 -15.56 1.59 8.68
CA LEU A 325 -14.24 2.19 8.96
C LEU A 325 -13.67 1.74 10.31
N GLN A 326 -14.51 1.62 11.35
CA GLN A 326 -14.08 1.09 12.64
C GLN A 326 -13.55 -0.35 12.50
N ALA A 327 -14.29 -1.22 11.82
CA ALA A 327 -13.87 -2.61 11.58
C ALA A 327 -12.57 -2.67 10.75
N LEU A 328 -12.42 -1.80 9.76
CA LEU A 328 -11.18 -1.68 9.00
C LEU A 328 -10.00 -1.28 9.90
N LEU A 329 -10.16 -0.27 10.74
CA LEU A 329 -9.09 0.21 11.63
C LEU A 329 -8.76 -0.76 12.77
N GLN A 330 -9.70 -1.59 13.20
CA GLN A 330 -9.43 -2.68 14.13
C GLN A 330 -8.52 -3.75 13.51
N ARG A 331 -8.74 -4.09 12.24
CA ARG A 331 -7.92 -5.08 11.52
C ARG A 331 -6.60 -4.51 11.03
N GLN A 332 -6.60 -3.25 10.59
CA GLN A 332 -5.46 -2.57 9.98
C GLN A 332 -5.31 -1.15 10.55
N PRO A 333 -4.66 -1.01 11.72
CA PRO A 333 -4.54 0.28 12.40
C PRO A 333 -3.68 1.32 11.66
N THR A 334 -2.94 0.92 10.63
CA THR A 334 -2.09 1.83 9.84
C THR A 334 -2.85 2.55 8.71
N GLN A 335 -4.12 2.21 8.45
CA GLN A 335 -4.90 2.80 7.35
C GLN A 335 -5.26 4.27 7.58
N ARG A 336 -4.34 5.16 7.18
CA ARG A 336 -4.45 6.63 7.37
C ARG A 336 -5.73 7.22 6.78
N ASN A 337 -6.08 6.88 5.54
CA ASN A 337 -7.26 7.43 4.86
C ASN A 337 -8.55 7.02 5.57
N ALA A 338 -8.65 5.76 6.02
CA ALA A 338 -9.78 5.27 6.80
C ALA A 338 -9.92 6.02 8.14
N ARG A 339 -8.80 6.26 8.82
CA ARG A 339 -8.77 7.03 10.07
C ARG A 339 -9.22 8.47 9.86
N LEU A 340 -8.67 9.14 8.85
CA LEU A 340 -9.04 10.52 8.51
C LEU A 340 -10.52 10.65 8.16
N SER A 341 -11.04 9.76 7.30
CA SER A 341 -12.46 9.74 6.96
C SER A 341 -13.32 9.49 8.20
N LEU A 342 -12.95 8.57 9.09
CA LEU A 342 -13.74 8.30 10.30
C LEU A 342 -13.75 9.49 11.27
N ILE A 343 -12.61 10.17 11.44
CA ILE A 343 -12.53 11.42 12.22
C ILE A 343 -13.48 12.45 11.61
N GLN A 344 -13.41 12.67 10.30
CA GLN A 344 -14.25 13.62 9.59
C GLN A 344 -15.75 13.28 9.76
N TYR A 345 -16.12 12.02 9.60
CA TYR A 345 -17.52 11.58 9.72
C TYR A 345 -18.06 11.73 11.15
N TYR A 346 -17.22 11.57 12.18
CA TYR A 346 -17.61 11.87 13.56
C TYR A 346 -17.80 13.36 13.80
N LEU A 347 -16.93 14.21 13.23
CA LEU A 347 -17.09 15.66 13.35
C LEU A 347 -18.38 16.13 12.65
N GLU A 348 -18.70 15.59 11.47
CA GLU A 348 -19.94 15.88 10.74
C GLU A 348 -21.20 15.43 11.48
N SER A 349 -21.14 14.31 12.24
CA SER A 349 -22.27 13.83 13.06
C SER A 349 -22.30 14.41 14.48
N GLY A 350 -21.44 15.37 14.82
CA GLY A 350 -21.37 15.95 16.16
C GLY A 350 -20.81 15.01 17.25
N GLN A 351 -20.23 13.87 16.88
CA GLN A 351 -19.62 12.90 17.78
C GLN A 351 -18.18 13.28 18.16
N GLU A 352 -17.98 14.52 18.61
CA GLU A 352 -16.65 15.07 18.93
C GLU A 352 -15.81 14.22 19.90
N PRO A 353 -16.36 13.62 20.98
CA PRO A 353 -15.56 12.78 21.87
C PRO A 353 -14.91 11.59 21.16
N LYS A 354 -15.61 10.97 20.19
CA LYS A 354 -15.07 9.85 19.40
C LYS A 354 -13.98 10.32 18.44
N ALA A 355 -14.18 11.49 17.81
CA ALA A 355 -13.16 12.10 16.96
C ALA A 355 -11.88 12.41 17.75
N GLN A 356 -12.02 13.01 18.95
CA GLN A 356 -10.89 13.33 19.82
C GLN A 356 -10.14 12.07 20.28
N ALA A 357 -10.85 11.02 20.69
CA ALA A 357 -10.23 9.74 21.06
C ALA A 357 -9.38 9.17 19.90
N LEU A 358 -9.92 9.19 18.68
CA LEU A 358 -9.22 8.68 17.50
C LEU A 358 -8.01 9.55 17.11
N MET A 359 -8.09 10.87 17.29
CA MET A 359 -6.95 11.78 17.12
C MET A 359 -5.83 11.51 18.15
N GLN A 360 -6.18 11.25 19.41
CA GLN A 360 -5.19 10.92 20.44
C GLN A 360 -4.49 9.60 20.15
N GLN A 361 -5.23 8.57 19.74
CA GLN A 361 -4.65 7.31 19.28
C GLN A 361 -3.70 7.53 18.11
N TRP A 362 -4.08 8.36 17.13
CA TRP A 362 -3.21 8.66 16.00
C TRP A 362 -1.89 9.33 16.43
N LYS A 363 -1.96 10.27 17.38
CA LYS A 363 -0.78 10.93 17.92
C LYS A 363 0.16 9.95 18.63
N GLN A 364 -0.38 8.96 19.33
CA GLN A 364 0.43 7.89 19.95
C GLN A 364 1.13 6.99 18.94
N LEU A 365 0.54 6.81 17.74
CA LEU A 365 1.20 6.12 16.62
C LEU A 365 2.30 6.97 15.98
N ASN A 366 2.11 8.30 15.92
CA ASN A 366 3.02 9.27 15.32
C ASN A 366 3.43 10.38 16.32
N PRO A 367 4.26 10.09 17.34
CA PRO A 367 4.64 11.08 18.34
C PRO A 367 5.46 12.26 17.77
N GLY A 368 6.03 12.13 16.57
CA GLY A 368 6.85 13.15 15.89
C GLY A 368 6.12 14.18 15.02
N THR A 369 4.80 14.06 14.80
CA THR A 369 4.05 15.08 14.05
C THR A 369 3.84 16.34 14.91
N ARG A 370 4.80 17.28 14.87
CA ARG A 370 4.58 18.64 15.41
C ARG A 370 3.55 19.37 14.53
N ARG A 371 2.46 19.79 15.17
CA ARG A 371 1.40 20.72 14.73
C ARG A 371 0.62 20.32 13.47
N CYS A 372 -0.56 19.73 13.71
CA CYS A 372 -1.76 20.13 12.99
C CYS A 372 -2.06 21.59 13.38
N ASN A 373 -1.37 22.57 12.79
CA ASN A 373 -1.69 23.97 13.00
C ASN A 373 -2.75 24.36 11.97
N ARG A 374 -3.93 24.72 12.47
CA ARG A 374 -4.77 25.75 11.85
C ARG A 374 -3.88 26.96 11.53
N GLN A 375 -3.57 27.16 10.26
CA GLN A 375 -3.38 28.48 9.71
C GLN A 375 -4.29 28.56 8.49
N GLY A 376 -5.30 29.42 8.59
CA GLY A 376 -6.09 29.85 7.45
C GLY A 376 -5.13 30.43 6.41
N GLY A 377 -4.95 29.69 5.33
CA GLY A 377 -4.23 30.10 4.15
C GLY A 377 -4.82 29.28 3.03
N LYS A 378 -5.91 29.80 2.45
CA LYS A 378 -6.62 29.34 1.24
C LYS A 378 -5.91 28.16 0.54
N GLU A 379 -6.17 26.95 1.01
CA GLU A 379 -5.85 25.77 0.23
C GLU A 379 -6.86 25.73 -0.91
N GLY A 380 -6.31 25.75 -2.12
CA GLY A 380 -7.05 25.64 -3.36
C GLY A 380 -8.04 24.51 -3.23
N SER A 381 -9.30 24.87 -3.49
CA SER A 381 -10.41 23.97 -3.72
C SER A 381 -9.93 22.59 -4.14
N VAL A 382 -10.05 21.61 -3.25
CA VAL A 382 -10.51 20.31 -3.69
C VAL A 382 -11.81 20.62 -4.39
N THR A 383 -11.74 20.68 -5.71
CA THR A 383 -12.90 20.69 -6.56
C THR A 383 -13.70 19.46 -6.14
N ARG A 384 -14.72 19.69 -5.30
CA ARG A 384 -16.04 19.14 -5.61
C ARG A 384 -16.17 19.38 -7.10
N ALA A 385 -16.03 18.35 -7.92
CA ALA A 385 -16.69 18.39 -9.20
C ALA A 385 -18.18 18.38 -8.82
N PRO A 386 -18.92 19.50 -8.93
CA PRO A 386 -20.35 19.37 -8.95
C PRO A 386 -20.67 18.47 -10.15
N LEU A 387 -21.42 17.40 -9.90
CA LEU A 387 -22.21 16.77 -10.96
C LEU A 387 -23.03 17.91 -11.56
N LYS A 388 -22.60 18.41 -12.73
CA LYS A 388 -23.40 19.38 -13.48
C LYS A 388 -24.72 18.67 -13.81
N PRO A 389 -25.88 19.27 -13.49
CA PRO A 389 -27.14 18.75 -14.01
C PRO A 389 -27.08 18.84 -15.54
N ILE A 390 -27.40 17.73 -16.20
CA ILE A 390 -27.74 17.69 -17.61
C ILE A 390 -28.94 18.64 -17.75
N LYS A 391 -28.74 19.78 -18.41
CA LYS A 391 -29.88 20.59 -18.86
C LYS A 391 -30.63 19.74 -19.89
N GLN A 392 -31.85 19.37 -19.54
CA GLN A 392 -32.88 19.09 -20.51
C GLN A 392 -33.22 20.43 -21.17
N ASP A 393 -32.94 20.52 -22.47
CA ASP A 393 -33.75 21.21 -23.48
C ASP A 393 -33.40 20.61 -24.84
#